data_AF-A0A1H4XNZ7-F1
#
_entry.id   AF-A0A1H4XNZ7-F1
#
_cell.length_a   1.000
_cell.length_b   1.000
_cell.length_c   1.000
_cell.angle_alpha   90.00
_cell.angle_beta   90.00
_cell.angle_gamma   90.00
#
_symmetry.space_group_name_H-M   'P 1'
#
loop_
_entity.id
_entity.type
_entity.pdbx_description
1 polymer ?
#
loop_
_entity_poly.entity_id
_entity_poly.type
_entity_poly.pdbx_seq_one_letter_code
_entity_poly.pdbx_strand_id
1 'polypeptide(L)' 'MNALLTEAELRVADLAANATAIEAIAEALGVAATEAAALLEAVYRKLGGAKHR' A
#
# COMPACT_ATOMS: atom_id res chain seq x y z
N MET A 1 -15.95 1.42 9.91
CA MET A 1 -14.90 2.45 9.86
C MET A 1 -14.31 2.41 8.46
N ASN A 2 -14.68 3.33 7.56
CA ASN A 2 -14.08 3.38 6.22
C ASN A 2 -12.74 4.09 6.34
N ALA A 3 -11.64 3.35 6.33
CA ALA A 3 -10.32 3.94 6.22
C ALA A 3 -10.21 4.63 4.84
N LEU A 4 -10.08 5.96 4.83
CA LEU A 4 -9.86 6.70 3.60
C LEU A 4 -8.39 6.57 3.21
N LEU A 5 -8.13 5.87 2.10
CA LEU A 5 -6.82 5.79 1.48
C LEU A 5 -6.58 7.03 0.61
N THR A 6 -5.35 7.52 0.58
CA THR A 6 -4.92 8.51 -0.41
C THR A 6 -4.80 7.84 -1.79
N GLU A 7 -4.68 8.63 -2.86
CA GLU A 7 -4.54 8.10 -4.23
C GLU A 7 -3.32 7.18 -4.38
N ALA A 8 -2.18 7.56 -3.78
CA ALA A 8 -0.97 6.73 -3.77
C ALA A 8 -1.19 5.41 -3.00
N GLU A 9 -1.85 5.48 -1.84
CA GLU A 9 -2.18 4.30 -1.03
C GLU A 9 -3.16 3.36 -1.73
N LEU A 10 -4.13 3.89 -2.47
CA LEU A 10 -5.08 3.11 -3.28
C LEU A 10 -4.34 2.36 -4.39
N ARG A 11 -3.42 3.03 -5.08
CA ARG A 11 -2.62 2.44 -6.16
C ARG A 11 -1.67 1.36 -5.65
N VAL A 12 -1.06 1.57 -4.48
CA VAL A 12 -0.26 0.56 -3.79
C VAL A 12 -1.11 -0.66 -3.39
N ALA A 13 -2.31 -0.44 -2.86
CA ALA A 13 -3.22 -1.52 -2.47
C ALA A 13 -3.67 -2.38 -3.67
N ASP A 14 -3.98 -1.75 -4.80
CA ASP A 14 -4.39 -2.43 -6.03
C ASP A 14 -3.26 -3.27 -6.63
N LEU A 15 -2.03 -2.72 -6.68
CA LEU A 15 -0.86 -3.47 -7.13
C LEU A 15 -0.54 -4.65 -6.20
N ALA A 16 -0.61 -4.44 -4.89
CA ALA A 16 -0.39 -5.49 -3.89
C ALA A 16 -1.45 -6.60 -3.96
N ALA A 17 -2.71 -6.26 -4.25
CA ALA A 17 -3.80 -7.23 -4.41
C ALA A 17 -3.58 -8.18 -5.61
N ASN A 18 -2.84 -7.73 -6.62
CA ASN A 18 -2.47 -8.53 -7.80
C ASN A 18 -1.17 -9.34 -7.60
N ALA A 19 -0.71 -9.56 -6.36
CA ALA A 19 0.51 -10.30 -6.02
C ALA A 19 1.81 -9.72 -6.63
N THR A 20 1.85 -8.40 -6.81
CA THR A 20 3.02 -7.69 -7.36
C THR A 20 4.14 -7.60 -6.33
N ALA A 21 5.38 -7.92 -6.73
CA ALA A 21 6.56 -7.74 -5.88
C ALA A 21 6.81 -6.25 -5.56
N ILE A 22 7.46 -5.95 -4.42
CA ILE A 22 7.70 -4.56 -3.96
C ILE A 22 8.45 -3.75 -5.02
N GLU A 23 9.36 -4.39 -5.76
CA GLU A 23 10.15 -3.80 -6.84
C GLU A 23 9.25 -3.28 -7.98
N ALA A 24 8.24 -4.06 -8.35
CA ALA A 24 7.29 -3.67 -9.39
C ALA A 24 6.29 -2.62 -8.90
N ILE A 25 5.97 -2.59 -7.59
CA ILE A 25 5.21 -1.48 -6.98
C ILE A 25 6.03 -0.18 -7.04
N ALA A 26 7.33 -0.26 -6.73
CA ALA A 26 8.23 0.88 -6.75
C ALA A 26 8.39 1.44 -8.18
N GLU A 27 8.57 0.57 -9.17
CA GLU A 27 8.63 0.94 -10.58
C GLU A 27 7.33 1.64 -11.04
N ALA A 28 6.17 1.07 -10.71
CA ALA A 28 4.87 1.61 -11.09
C ALA A 28 4.56 2.99 -10.48
N LEU A 29 5.20 3.31 -9.35
CA LEU A 29 5.06 4.59 -8.64
C LEU A 29 6.20 5.56 -8.93
N GLY A 30 7.28 5.12 -9.58
CA GLY A 30 8.46 5.93 -9.83
C GLY A 30 9.24 6.29 -8.55
N VAL A 31 9.21 5.41 -7.53
CA VAL A 31 9.84 5.64 -6.22
C VAL A 31 10.88 4.56 -5.89
N ALA A 32 11.61 4.75 -4.80
CA ALA A 32 12.51 3.71 -4.29
C ALA A 32 11.73 2.53 -3.66
N ALA A 33 12.29 1.32 -3.72
CA ALA A 33 11.68 0.13 -3.12
C ALA A 33 11.40 0.28 -1.61
N THR A 34 12.26 1.00 -0.89
CA THR A 34 12.09 1.32 0.53
C THR A 34 10.87 2.22 0.78
N GLU A 35 10.59 3.15 -0.13
CA GLU A 35 9.43 4.03 -0.06
C GLU A 35 8.13 3.28 -0.39
N ALA A 36 8.16 2.42 -1.41
CA ALA A 36 7.06 1.53 -1.76
C ALA A 36 6.69 0.59 -0.58
N ALA A 37 7.68 0.04 0.10
CA ALA A 37 7.47 -0.78 1.30
C ALA A 37 6.81 0.00 2.44
N ALA A 38 7.26 1.24 2.70
CA ALA A 38 6.67 2.09 3.74
C ALA A 38 5.21 2.47 3.42
N LEU A 39 4.91 2.77 2.16
CA LEU A 39 3.54 3.02 1.70
C LEU A 39 2.66 1.78 1.85
N LEU A 40 3.16 0.60 1.50
CA LEU A 40 2.45 -0.66 1.65
C LEU A 40 2.17 -0.98 3.12
N GLU A 41 3.12 -0.73 4.02
CA GLU A 41 2.92 -0.87 5.46
C GLU A 41 1.85 0.11 5.98
N ALA A 42 1.87 1.36 5.53
CA ALA A 42 0.85 2.35 5.89
C ALA A 42 -0.56 1.91 5.43
N VAL A 43 -0.67 1.38 4.22
CA VAL A 43 -1.90 0.78 3.68
C VAL A 43 -2.35 -0.38 4.56
N TYR A 44 -1.48 -1.34 4.88
CA TYR A 44 -1.83 -2.48 5.73
C TYR A 44 -2.20 -2.06 7.15
N ARG A 45 -1.59 -1.02 7.72
CA ARG A 45 -2.00 -0.48 9.02
C ARG A 45 -3.39 0.15 8.95
N LYS A 46 -3.72 0.87 7.88
CA LYS A 46 -5.06 1.46 7.68
C LYS A 46 -6.13 0.39 7.45
N LEU A 47 -5.83 -0.65 6.70
CA LEU A 47 -6.74 -1.76 6.42
C LEU A 47 -6.86 -2.75 7.59
N GLY A 48 -5.73 -3.07 8.25
CA GLY A 48 -5.63 -3.98 9.38
C GLY A 48 -6.01 -3.36 10.73
N GLY A 49 -5.93 -2.04 10.87
CA GLY A 49 -6.46 -1.29 12.02
C GLY A 49 -7.99 -1.35 12.17
N ALA A 50 -8.70 -1.99 11.23
CA ALA A 50 -10.12 -2.36 11.36
C ALA A 50 -10.36 -3.61 12.23
N LYS A 51 -9.31 -4.33 12.67
CA LYS A 51 -9.42 -5.41 13.66
C LYS A 51 -8.63 -5.08 14.93
N HIS A 52 -9.33 -4.54 15.91
CA HIS A 52 -9.27 -4.83 17.35
C HIS A 52 -9.92 -3.67 18.14
N ARG A 53 -11.25 -3.62 18.10
CA ARG A 53 -12.07 -3.21 19.23
C ARG A 53 -13.25 -4.15 19.33
#